data_AF-W6NYV5-F1
#
_entry.id   AF-W6NYV5-F1
#
_cell.length_a   1.000
_cell.length_b   1.000
_cell.length_c   1.000
_cell.angle_alpha   90.00
_cell.angle_beta   90.00
_cell.angle_gamma   90.00
#
_symmetry.space_group_name_H-M   'P 1'
#
loop_
_entity.id
_entity.type
_entity.pdbx_description
1 polymer ?
#
loop_
_entity_poly.entity_id
_entity_poly.type
_entity_poly.pdbx_seq_one_letter_code
_entity_poly.pdbx_strand_id
1 'polypeptide(L)'
;MARPPQLDNLLKLDGWLGDFQHEICRRYGVFLEYQKKIEECGGIERFTQGYKEFGLLVQPDNSVLCHEWAPGADQLALIGDF
;
A
#
# COMPACT_ATOMS: atom_id res chain seq x y z
N MET A 1 14.60 -14.82 8.98
CA MET A 1 13.52 -14.66 7.97
C MET A 1 12.24 -15.20 8.55
N ALA A 2 11.11 -14.50 8.40
CA ALA A 2 9.83 -14.97 8.89
C ALA A 2 9.32 -16.13 8.02
N ARG A 3 8.96 -17.26 8.65
CA ARG A 3 8.31 -18.38 7.97
C ARG A 3 6.80 -18.09 7.89
N PRO A 4 6.16 -18.23 6.72
CA PRO A 4 4.71 -18.13 6.63
C PRO A 4 4.02 -19.18 7.52
N PRO A 5 2.94 -18.83 8.24
CA PRO A 5 2.30 -19.73 9.20
C PRO A 5 1.71 -20.99 8.58
N GLN A 6 1.40 -20.98 7.27
CA GLN A 6 0.80 -22.10 6.55
C GLN A 6 1.67 -22.63 5.40
N LEU A 7 2.99 -22.43 5.47
CA LEU A 7 3.91 -22.90 4.43
C LEU A 7 3.78 -24.41 4.18
N ASP A 8 3.66 -25.22 5.23
CA ASP A 8 3.58 -26.68 5.10
C ASP A 8 2.30 -27.12 4.37
N ASN A 9 1.19 -26.39 4.53
CA ASN A 9 -0.05 -26.68 3.81
C ASN A 9 0.09 -26.35 2.32
N LEU A 10 0.78 -25.25 1.99
CA LEU A 10 1.09 -24.88 0.61
C LEU A 10 1.95 -25.95 -0.08
N LEU A 11 2.99 -26.45 0.60
CA LEU A 11 3.87 -27.48 0.05
C LEU A 11 3.22 -28.85 -0.06
N LYS A 12 2.26 -29.17 0.83
CA LYS A 12 1.42 -30.37 0.71
C LYS A 12 0.48 -30.28 -0.49
N LEU A 13 -0.07 -29.09 -0.74
CA LEU A 13 -0.95 -28.83 -1.88
C LEU A 13 -0.17 -28.89 -3.20
N ASP A 14 1.03 -28.32 -3.21
CA ASP A 14 1.93 -28.31 -4.37
C ASP A 14 3.39 -28.53 -3.96
N GLY A 15 3.87 -29.76 -4.16
CA GLY A 15 5.24 -30.16 -3.84
C GLY A 15 6.30 -29.50 -4.72
N TRP A 16 5.96 -29.00 -5.91
CA TRP A 16 6.91 -28.33 -6.81
C TRP A 16 7.47 -27.03 -6.22
N LEU A 17 6.76 -26.45 -5.24
CA LEU A 17 7.19 -25.26 -4.52
C LEU A 17 8.30 -25.53 -3.49
N GLY A 18 8.64 -26.81 -3.24
CA GLY A 18 9.61 -27.24 -2.23
C GLY A 18 10.98 -26.56 -2.36
N ASP A 19 11.51 -26.49 -3.57
CA ASP A 19 12.82 -25.89 -3.85
C ASP A 19 12.82 -24.36 -3.67
N PHE A 20 11.64 -23.74 -3.65
CA PHE A 20 11.45 -22.29 -3.59
C PHE A 20 11.07 -21.78 -2.19
N GLN A 21 11.04 -22.65 -1.18
CA GLN A 21 10.67 -22.30 0.21
C GLN A 21 11.46 -21.10 0.77
N HIS A 22 12.75 -21.00 0.42
CA HIS A 22 13.59 -19.87 0.81
C HIS A 22 13.03 -18.54 0.29
N GLU A 23 12.71 -18.48 -1.00
CA GLU A 23 12.14 -17.28 -1.62
C GLU A 23 10.74 -16.97 -1.10
N ILE A 24 9.92 -18.00 -0.81
CA ILE A 24 8.60 -17.81 -0.20
C ILE A 24 8.75 -17.15 1.19
N CYS A 25 9.70 -17.62 2.01
CA CYS A 25 9.98 -17.00 3.32
C CYS A 25 10.52 -15.58 3.19
N ARG A 26 11.41 -15.33 2.21
CA ARG A 26 11.94 -13.99 1.95
C ARG A 26 10.83 -13.01 1.55
N ARG A 27 9.95 -13.39 0.62
CA ARG A 27 8.81 -12.57 0.18
C ARG A 27 7.83 -12.29 1.32
N TYR A 28 7.57 -13.29 2.17
CA TYR A 28 6.73 -13.09 3.35
C TYR A 28 7.35 -12.12 4.36
N GLY A 29 8.67 -12.16 4.54
CA GLY A 29 9.39 -11.16 5.32
C GLY A 29 9.22 -9.74 4.78
N VAL A 30 9.33 -9.55 3.46
CA VAL A 30 9.09 -8.26 2.79
C VAL A 30 7.64 -7.81 2.99
N PHE A 31 6.67 -8.72 2.83
CA PHE A 31 5.27 -8.43 3.10
C PHE A 31 5.05 -7.92 4.53
N LEU A 32 5.59 -8.61 5.54
CA LEU A 32 5.46 -8.19 6.94
C LEU A 32 6.10 -6.82 7.22
N GLU A 33 7.22 -6.52 6.57
CA GLU A 33 7.87 -5.21 6.68
C GLU A 33 6.96 -4.09 6.14
N TYR A 34 6.40 -4.26 4.95
CA TYR A 34 5.47 -3.27 4.38
C TYR A 34 4.15 -3.20 5.14
N GLN A 35 3.62 -4.34 5.61
CA GLN A 35 2.46 -4.36 6.48
C GLN A 35 2.71 -3.52 7.74
N LYS A 36 3.86 -3.70 8.40
CA LYS A 36 4.24 -2.90 9.58
C LYS A 36 4.29 -1.40 9.26
N LYS A 37 4.90 -1.02 8.13
CA LYS A 37 4.95 0.38 7.66
C LYS A 37 3.54 0.96 7.46
N ILE A 38 2.62 0.19 6.87
CA ILE A 38 1.22 0.61 6.68
C ILE A 38 0.49 0.74 8.01
N GLU A 39 0.71 -0.18 8.95
CA GLU A 39 0.13 -0.10 10.30
C GLU A 39 0.62 1.16 11.04
N GLU A 40 1.90 1.51 10.90
CA GLU A 40 2.46 2.77 11.43
C GLU A 40 1.83 4.02 10.78
N CYS A 41 1.32 3.92 9.55
CA CYS A 41 0.56 4.97 8.86
C CYS A 41 -0.94 5.02 9.23
N GLY A 42 -1.38 4.27 10.25
CA GLY A 42 -2.77 4.25 10.70
C GLY A 42 -3.60 3.08 10.17
N GLY A 43 -2.94 2.04 9.67
CA GLY A 43 -3.58 0.77 9.31
C GLY A 43 -4.10 0.69 7.87
N ILE A 44 -4.35 -0.53 7.42
CA ILE A 44 -4.76 -0.82 6.04
C ILE A 44 -6.07 -0.13 5.63
N GLU A 45 -7.03 -0.03 6.55
CA GLU A 45 -8.32 0.62 6.29
C GLU A 45 -8.13 2.10 5.96
N ARG A 46 -7.34 2.82 6.74
CA ARG A 46 -7.02 4.23 6.49
C ARG A 46 -6.19 4.38 5.21
N PHE A 47 -5.15 3.57 5.05
CA PHE A 47 -4.22 3.64 3.93
C PHE A 47 -4.91 3.46 2.57
N THR A 48 -5.91 2.58 2.49
CA THR A 48 -6.67 2.32 1.25
C THR A 48 -7.71 3.39 0.93
N GLN A 49 -7.95 4.34 1.83
CA GLN A 49 -8.93 5.43 1.66
C GLN A 49 -8.28 6.75 1.23
N GLY A 50 -7.11 6.71 0.59
CA GLY A 50 -6.39 7.91 0.13
C GLY A 50 -7.22 8.85 -0.77
N TYR A 51 -8.24 8.33 -1.48
CA TYR A 51 -9.18 9.15 -2.27
C TYR A 51 -10.00 10.14 -1.44
N LYS A 52 -10.03 10.00 -0.10
CA LYS A 52 -10.66 10.97 0.81
C LYS A 52 -9.74 12.14 1.14
N GLU A 53 -8.45 12.05 0.80
CA GLU A 53 -7.41 13.04 1.13
C GLU A 53 -6.70 13.60 -0.12
N PHE A 54 -6.62 12.83 -1.21
CA PHE A 54 -5.99 13.20 -2.49
C PHE A 54 -7.02 13.54 -3.57
N GLY A 55 -6.62 14.36 -4.53
CA GLY A 55 -7.47 14.87 -5.61
C GLY A 55 -8.19 16.17 -5.24
N LEU A 56 -9.34 16.41 -5.87
CA LEU A 56 -10.20 17.57 -5.63
C LEU A 56 -11.34 17.22 -4.69
N LEU A 57 -11.38 17.85 -3.51
CA LEU A 57 -12.29 17.53 -2.43
C LEU A 57 -13.08 18.78 -2.01
N VAL A 58 -14.38 18.78 -2.28
CA VAL A 58 -15.30 19.84 -1.86
C VAL A 58 -15.55 19.71 -0.36
N GLN A 59 -15.36 20.81 0.36
CA GLN A 59 -15.52 20.90 1.81
C GLN A 59 -16.95 21.32 2.19
N PRO A 60 -17.37 21.12 3.45
CA PRO A 60 -18.69 21.53 3.92
C PRO A 60 -18.99 23.03 3.82
N ASP A 61 -17.94 23.87 3.79
CA ASP A 61 -18.06 25.33 3.61
C ASP A 61 -18.01 25.77 2.13
N ASN A 62 -18.06 24.81 1.20
CA ASN A 62 -17.92 24.96 -0.26
C ASN A 62 -16.52 25.38 -0.75
N SER A 63 -15.50 25.41 0.10
CA SER A 63 -14.12 25.48 -0.38
C SER A 63 -13.71 24.18 -1.10
N VAL A 64 -12.70 24.24 -1.97
CA VAL A 64 -12.15 23.07 -2.68
C VAL A 64 -10.71 22.87 -2.26
N LEU A 65 -10.43 21.73 -1.62
CA LEU A 65 -9.06 21.29 -1.34
C LEU A 65 -8.54 20.52 -2.56
N CYS A 66 -7.34 20.87 -3.02
CA CYS A 66 -6.60 20.09 -4.02
C CYS A 66 -5.34 19.54 -3.38
N HIS A 67 -5.14 18.23 -3.45
CA HIS A 67 -3.95 17.57 -2.90
C HIS A 67 -3.40 16.53 -3.88
N GLU A 68 -2.17 16.76 -4.33
CA GLU A 68 -1.49 15.95 -5.35
C GLU A 68 -0.09 15.56 -4.86
N TRP A 69 0.34 14.34 -5.17
CA TRP A 69 1.70 13.90 -4.88
C TRP A 69 2.61 14.17 -6.08
N ALA A 70 3.34 15.30 -6.05
CA ALA A 70 4.26 15.71 -7.10
C ALA A 70 5.62 16.16 -6.53
N PRO A 71 6.38 15.26 -5.85
CA PRO A 71 7.60 15.63 -5.14
C PRO A 71 8.74 16.15 -6.03
N GLY A 72 8.68 15.88 -7.34
CA GLY A 72 9.65 16.37 -8.32
C GLY A 72 9.25 17.66 -9.03
N ALA A 73 8.15 18.31 -8.64
CA ALA A 73 7.67 19.51 -9.31
C ALA A 73 8.29 20.78 -8.71
N ASP A 74 8.83 21.66 -9.56
CA ASP A 74 9.26 23.01 -9.15
C ASP A 74 8.06 23.93 -8.90
N GLN A 75 6.97 23.73 -9.66
CA GLN A 75 5.72 24.47 -9.57
C GLN A 75 4.53 23.55 -9.89
N LEU A 76 3.38 23.87 -9.31
CA LEU A 76 2.14 23.14 -9.51
C LEU A 76 0.99 24.13 -9.74
N ALA A 77 0.13 23.82 -10.71
CA ALA A 77 -1.03 24.63 -11.05
C ALA A 77 -2.26 23.72 -11.25
N LEU A 78 -3.44 24.22 -10.89
CA LEU A 78 -4.72 23.61 -11.20
C LEU A 78 -5.35 24.40 -12.36
N ILE A 79 -5.63 23.72 -13.48
CA ILE A 79 -6.15 24.33 -14.71
C ILE A 79 -7.37 23.57 -15.23
N GLY A 80 -8.32 24.26 -15.86
CA GLY A 80 -9.51 23.67 -16.47
C GLY A 80 -10.46 24.75 -17.01
N ASP A 81 -11.63 24.34 -17.48
CA ASP A 81 -12.66 25.25 -18.01
C ASP A 81 -13.34 26.12 -16.93
N PHE A 82 -13.11 25.80 -15.64
CA PHE A 82 -13.71 26.44 -14.47
C PHE A 82 -13.18 27.84 -14.20
#